data_AF-A0A6I7NCJ0-F1
#
_entry.id   AF-A0A6I7NCJ0-F1
#
_cell.length_a   1.000
_cell.length_b   1.000
_cell.length_c   1.000
_cell.angle_alpha   90.00
_cell.angle_beta   90.00
_cell.angle_gamma   90.00
#
_symmetry.space_group_name_H-M   'P 1'
#
loop_
_entity.id
_entity.type
_entity.pdbx_description
1 polymer ?
#
loop_
_entity_poly.entity_id
_entity_poly.type
_entity_poly.pdbx_seq_one_letter_code
_entity_poly.pdbx_strand_id
1 'polypeptide(L)' 'MSKLADFRAIERQLADQLAQLETLKQDDQLNAELAFNDELKALIKSYGLSKRDVVAILQSAS' A
#
# COMPACT_ATOMS: atom_id res chain seq x y z
N MET A 1 -7.91 11.56 -41.54
CA MET A 1 -7.73 11.71 -40.08
C MET A 1 -6.31 12.21 -39.83
N SER A 2 -6.14 13.27 -39.05
CA SER A 2 -4.82 13.88 -38.83
C SER A 2 -4.09 13.15 -37.70
N LYS A 3 -2.84 12.77 -37.92
CA LYS A 3 -1.98 12.03 -36.97
C LYS A 3 -1.93 12.67 -35.56
N LEU A 4 -2.12 13.99 -35.47
CA LEU A 4 -2.16 14.74 -34.21
C LEU A 4 -3.39 14.41 -33.35
N ALA A 5 -4.54 14.15 -33.98
CA ALA A 5 -5.76 13.78 -33.27
C ALA A 5 -5.65 12.37 -32.69
N ASP A 6 -5.03 11.45 -33.43
CA ASP A 6 -4.78 10.08 -32.99
C ASP A 6 -3.78 10.05 -31.82
N PHE A 7 -2.70 10.85 -31.88
CA PHE A 7 -1.75 10.98 -30.77
C PHE A 7 -2.40 11.51 -29.49
N ARG A 8 -3.23 12.57 -29.59
CA ARG A 8 -3.95 13.12 -28.42
C ARG A 8 -4.94 12.13 -27.82
N ALA A 9 -5.57 11.29 -28.64
CA ALA A 9 -6.45 10.24 -28.14
C ALA A 9 -5.67 9.18 -27.35
N ILE A 10 -4.52 8.77 -27.86
CA ILE A 10 -3.64 7.79 -27.20
C ILE A 10 -3.07 8.36 -25.89
N GLU A 11 -2.64 9.62 -25.86
CA GLU A 11 -2.15 10.27 -24.63
C GLU A 11 -3.21 10.31 -23.53
N ARG A 12 -4.48 10.58 -23.89
CA ARG A 12 -5.58 10.52 -22.91
C ARG A 12 -5.80 9.11 -22.39
N GLN A 13 -5.82 8.10 -23.27
CA GLN A 13 -5.97 6.70 -22.84
C GLN A 13 -4.82 6.26 -21.92
N LEU A 14 -3.59 6.71 -22.19
CA LEU A 14 -2.44 6.43 -21.33
C LEU A 14 -2.59 7.09 -19.95
N ALA A 15 -3.03 8.34 -19.90
CA ALA A 15 -3.28 9.04 -18.64
C ALA A 15 -4.36 8.35 -17.79
N ASP A 16 -5.45 7.90 -18.42
CA ASP A 16 -6.51 7.14 -17.74
C ASP A 16 -5.99 5.81 -17.17
N GLN A 17 -5.17 5.08 -17.93
CA GLN A 17 -4.56 3.83 -17.47
C GLN A 17 -3.58 4.05 -16.31
N LEU A 18 -2.80 5.14 -16.34
CA LEU A 18 -1.90 5.48 -15.26
C LEU A 18 -2.66 5.82 -13.97
N ALA A 19 -3.74 6.59 -14.05
CA ALA A 19 -4.56 6.91 -12.89
C ALA A 19 -5.21 5.65 -12.27
N GLN A 20 -5.66 4.71 -13.11
CA GLN A 20 -6.16 3.42 -12.63
C GLN A 20 -5.07 2.60 -11.93
N LEU A 21 -3.85 2.55 -12.49
CA LEU A 21 -2.72 1.86 -11.87
C LEU A 21 -2.30 2.48 -10.54
N GLU A 22 -2.32 3.80 -10.42
CA GLU A 22 -2.04 4.48 -9.14
C GLU A 22 -3.07 4.14 -8.07
N THR A 23 -4.36 4.09 -8.45
CA THR A 23 -5.44 3.68 -7.53
C THR A 23 -5.24 2.24 -7.04
N LEU A 24 -4.93 1.31 -7.95
CA LEU A 24 -4.69 -0.10 -7.58
C LEU A 24 -3.45 -0.25 -6.69
N LYS A 25 -2.39 0.51 -6.94
CA LYS A 25 -1.19 0.51 -6.07
C LYS A 25 -1.50 1.03 -4.67
N GLN A 26 -2.35 2.04 -4.54
CA GLN A 26 -2.78 2.54 -3.23
C GLN A 26 -3.56 1.47 -2.46
N ASP A 27 -4.45 0.74 -3.14
CA ASP A 27 -5.18 -0.37 -2.53
C ASP A 27 -4.25 -1.51 -2.10
N ASP A 28 -3.27 -1.90 -2.93
CA ASP A 28 -2.30 -2.94 -2.57
C ASP A 28 -1.43 -2.54 -1.38
N GLN A 29 -0.97 -1.29 -1.34
CA GLN A 29 -0.20 -0.77 -0.20
C GLN A 29 -1.05 -0.77 1.08
N LEU A 30 -2.29 -0.30 0.99
CA LEU A 30 -3.22 -0.29 2.12
C LEU A 30 -3.50 -1.71 2.62
N ASN A 31 -3.73 -2.65 1.72
CA ASN A 31 -3.95 -4.06 2.06
C ASN A 31 -2.72 -4.67 2.76
N ALA A 32 -1.52 -4.36 2.30
CA ALA A 32 -0.28 -4.81 2.93
C ALA A 32 -0.11 -4.24 4.36
N GLU A 33 -0.43 -2.94 4.56
CA GLU A 33 -0.37 -2.32 5.88
C GLU A 33 -1.37 -2.92 6.86
N LEU A 34 -2.59 -3.21 6.40
CA LEU A 34 -3.63 -3.86 7.21
C LEU A 34 -3.22 -5.30 7.58
N ALA A 35 -2.74 -6.08 6.62
CA ALA A 35 -2.28 -7.45 6.85
C ALA A 35 -1.13 -7.49 7.88
N PHE A 36 -0.15 -6.60 7.73
CA PHE A 36 0.95 -6.47 8.69
C PHE A 36 0.43 -6.13 10.10
N ASN A 37 -0.53 -5.21 10.21
CA ASN A 37 -1.10 -4.83 11.50
C ASN A 37 -1.81 -5.99 12.19
N ASP A 38 -2.55 -6.79 11.42
CA ASP A 38 -3.27 -7.95 11.94
C ASP A 38 -2.34 -9.10 12.34
N GLU A 39 -1.32 -9.39 11.53
CA GLU A 39 -0.27 -10.35 11.88
C GLU A 39 0.50 -9.92 13.13
N LEU A 40 0.87 -8.64 13.23
CA LEU A 40 1.55 -8.09 14.40
C LEU A 40 0.68 -8.23 15.65
N LYS A 41 -0.61 -7.89 15.58
CA LYS A 41 -1.55 -8.08 16.70
C LYS A 41 -1.68 -9.55 17.10
N ALA A 42 -1.76 -10.46 16.13
CA ALA A 42 -1.85 -11.89 16.38
C ALA A 42 -0.59 -12.41 17.09
N LEU A 43 0.59 -11.96 16.64
CA LEU A 43 1.88 -12.28 17.25
C LEU A 43 1.95 -11.77 18.69
N ILE A 44 1.63 -10.50 18.92
CA ILE A 44 1.61 -9.90 20.27
C ILE A 44 0.72 -10.72 21.21
N LYS A 45 -0.46 -11.11 20.72
CA LYS A 45 -1.41 -11.93 21.48
C LYS A 45 -0.88 -13.34 21.74
N SER A 46 -0.22 -13.98 20.77
CA SER A 46 0.31 -15.34 20.93
C SER A 46 1.41 -15.42 21.97
N TYR A 47 2.22 -14.36 22.10
CA TYR A 47 3.26 -14.25 23.12
C TYR A 47 2.76 -13.66 24.45
N GLY A 48 1.47 -13.34 24.56
CA GLY A 48 0.89 -12.73 25.76
C GLY A 48 1.46 -11.35 26.09
N LEU A 49 2.07 -10.68 25.11
CA LEU A 49 2.72 -9.39 25.29
C LEU A 49 1.69 -8.27 25.26
N SER A 50 1.96 -7.20 26.00
CA SER A 50 1.20 -5.96 25.94
C SER A 50 1.82 -5.01 24.91
N LYS A 51 1.05 -4.01 24.46
CA LYS A 51 1.55 -2.95 23.58
C LYS A 51 2.79 -2.24 24.14
N ARG A 52 2.89 -2.12 25.48
CA ARG A 52 4.06 -1.53 26.14
C ARG A 52 5.30 -2.39 26.00
N ASP A 53 5.15 -3.70 26.09
CA ASP A 53 6.26 -4.64 25.94
C ASP A 53 6.81 -4.60 24.51
N VAL A 54 5.93 -4.48 23.52
CA VAL A 54 6.31 -4.33 22.10
C VAL A 54 7.09 -3.04 21.88
N VAL A 55 6.63 -1.92 22.44
CA VAL A 55 7.35 -0.64 22.38
C VAL A 55 8.71 -0.76 23.05
N ALA A 56 8.80 -1.42 24.21
CA ALA A 56 10.06 -1.64 24.90
C ALA A 56 11.04 -2.48 24.06
N ILE A 57 10.57 -3.54 23.38
CA ILE A 57 11.39 -4.35 22.47
C ILE A 57 11.91 -3.48 21.32
N LEU A 58 11.03 -2.73 20.65
CA LEU A 58 11.41 -1.88 19.52
C LEU A 58 12.39 -0.77 19.92
N GLN A 59 12.22 -0.18 21.10
CA GLN A 59 13.12 0.82 21.66
C GLN A 59 14.48 0.23 22.06
N SER A 60 14.51 -1.02 22.56
CA SER A 60 15.75 -1.70 22.93
C SER A 60 16.56 -2.23 21.74
N ALA A 61 15.93 -2.33 20.58
CA ALA A 61 16.56 -2.76 19.33
C ALA A 61 17.17 -1.60 18.52
N SER A 62 17.03 -0.35 18.99
CA SER A 62 17.65 0.87 18.44
C SER A 62 18.95 1.19 19.18
#